data_AF-I6YR77-F1
#
_entry.id   AF-I6YR77-F1
#
_cell.length_a   1.000
_cell.length_b   1.000
_cell.length_c   1.000
_cell.angle_alpha   90.00
_cell.angle_beta   90.00
_cell.angle_gamma   90.00
#
_symmetry.space_group_name_H-M   'P 1'
#
loop_
_entity.id
_entity.type
_entity.pdbx_description
1 polymer ?
#
loop_
_entity_poly.entity_id
_entity_poly.type
_entity_poly.pdbx_seq_one_letter_code
_entity_poly.pdbx_strand_id
1 'polypeptide(L)' 'DRIVARGHYTERAAAAVVRTIVEVVQLCHKHGVIHRDLKPENFLFANKKENSPLKAIDFGLSIFFKPGEKFSEIVGSP' A
#
# COMPACT_ATOMS: atom_id res chain seq x y z
N ASP A 1 7.96 7.60 11.58
CA ASP A 1 8.28 7.38 10.15
C ASP A 1 9.75 7.31 9.84
N ARG A 2 10.17 6.24 9.14
CA ARG A 2 11.55 6.15 8.59
C ARG A 2 11.84 7.19 7.52
N ILE A 3 10.79 7.65 6.84
CA ILE A 3 10.86 8.69 5.81
C ILE A 3 11.17 10.05 6.47
N VAL A 4 10.47 10.39 7.56
CA VAL A 4 10.66 11.65 8.31
C VAL A 4 11.98 11.65 9.08
N ALA A 5 12.45 10.50 9.56
CA ALA A 5 13.70 10.39 10.34
C ALA A 5 14.97 10.59 9.49
N ARG A 6 14.88 10.49 8.16
CA ARG A 6 15.99 10.74 7.23
C ARG A 6 15.88 12.19 6.76
N GLY A 7 16.63 13.11 7.38
CA GLY A 7 16.56 14.55 7.11
C GLY A 7 16.64 14.97 5.63
N HIS A 8 17.22 14.14 4.75
CA HIS A 8 17.02 14.20 3.31
C HIS A 8 16.44 12.88 2.80
N TYR A 9 15.28 12.95 2.14
CA TYR A 9 14.64 11.82 1.47
C TYR A 9 14.67 12.05 -0.04
N THR A 10 15.39 11.19 -0.77
CA THR A 10 15.57 11.35 -2.22
C THR A 10 14.42 10.76 -3.01
N GLU A 11 14.16 11.27 -4.21
CA GLU A 11 13.20 10.67 -5.15
C GLU A 11 13.51 9.20 -5.43
N ARG A 12 14.80 8.84 -5.50
CA ARG A 12 15.22 7.44 -5.66
C ARG A 12 14.76 6.56 -4.51
N ALA A 13 14.84 7.05 -3.27
CA ALA A 13 14.32 6.34 -2.10
C ALA A 13 12.80 6.25 -2.14
N ALA A 14 12.11 7.35 -2.49
CA ALA A 14 10.67 7.37 -2.69
C ALA A 14 10.20 6.34 -3.71
N ALA A 15 10.84 6.30 -4.88
CA ALA A 15 10.54 5.39 -5.96
C ALA A 15 10.68 3.91 -5.54
N ALA A 16 11.67 3.58 -4.71
CA ALA A 16 11.84 2.22 -4.20
C ALA A 16 10.67 1.78 -3.30
N VAL A 17 10.17 2.70 -2.45
CA VAL A 17 9.00 2.44 -1.60
C VAL A 17 7.72 2.34 -2.43
N VAL A 18 7.50 3.28 -3.35
CA VAL A 18 6.32 3.27 -4.24
C VAL A 18 6.28 2.01 -5.10
N ARG A 19 7.43 1.55 -5.61
CA ARG A 19 7.50 0.27 -6.35
C ARG A 19 7.00 -0.89 -5.49
N THR A 20 7.43 -0.97 -4.23
CA THR A 20 6.99 -2.02 -3.30
C THR A 20 5.48 -1.92 -3.04
N ILE A 21 4.94 -0.71 -2.88
CA ILE A 21 3.49 -0.49 -2.71
C ILE A 21 2.72 -1.00 -3.92
N VAL A 22 3.17 -0.67 -5.14
CA VAL A 22 2.53 -1.09 -6.39
C VAL A 22 2.59 -2.61 -6.56
N GLU A 23 3.70 -3.26 -6.19
CA GLU A 23 3.83 -4.73 -6.19
C GLU A 23 2.80 -5.39 -5.26
N VAL A 24 2.56 -4.81 -4.08
CA VAL A 24 1.53 -5.29 -3.15
C VAL A 24 0.13 -5.13 -3.75
N VAL A 25 -0.17 -3.97 -4.33
CA VAL A 25 -1.46 -3.71 -5.00
C VAL A 25 -1.68 -4.68 -6.16
N GLN A 26 -0.65 -4.92 -6.98
CA GLN A 26 -0.70 -5.89 -8.06
C GLN A 26 -1.00 -7.31 -7.54
N LEU A 27 -0.38 -7.71 -6.42
CA LEU A 27 -0.64 -9.00 -5.80
C LEU A 27 -2.10 -9.12 -5.33
N CYS A 28 -2.64 -8.09 -4.70
CA CYS A 28 -4.06 -8.04 -4.31
C CYS A 28 -4.97 -8.21 -5.53
N HIS A 29 -4.72 -7.42 -6.59
CA HIS A 29 -5.51 -7.47 -7.82
C HIS A 29 -5.45 -8.85 -8.50
N LYS A 30 -4.29 -9.50 -8.49
CA LYS A 30 -4.12 -10.87 -9.03
C LYS A 30 -4.98 -11.89 -8.27
N HIS A 31 -5.26 -11.66 -7.00
CA HIS A 31 -6.12 -12.51 -6.16
C HIS A 31 -7.56 -12.01 -6.11
N GLY A 32 -7.94 -11.06 -6.97
CA GLY A 32 -9.29 -10.54 -7.05
C GLY A 32 -9.68 -9.69 -5.86
N VAL A 33 -8.74 -9.04 -5.18
CA VAL A 33 -8.99 -8.14 -4.02
C VAL A 33 -8.67 -6.70 -4.39
N ILE A 34 -9.59 -5.78 -4.09
CA ILE A 34 -9.34 -4.32 -4.12
C ILE A 34 -9.17 -3.84 -2.68
N HIS A 35 -8.08 -3.13 -2.37
CA HIS A 35 -7.82 -2.65 -1.01
C HIS A 35 -8.75 -1.52 -0.56
N ARG A 36 -9.05 -0.59 -1.48
CA ARG A 36 -9.92 0.61 -1.32
C ARG A 36 -9.49 1.66 -0.27
N ASP A 37 -8.35 1.48 0.41
CA ASP A 37 -7.81 2.48 1.37
C ASP A 37 -6.29 2.54 1.32
N LEU A 38 -5.72 2.93 0.18
CA LEU A 38 -4.27 3.04 0.01
C LEU A 38 -3.78 4.38 0.54
N LYS A 39 -3.08 4.34 1.67
CA LYS A 39 -2.48 5.51 2.31
C LYS A 39 -1.21 5.09 3.08
N PRO A 40 -0.24 5.99 3.32
CA PRO A 40 1.03 5.64 3.96
C PRO A 40 0.87 4.90 5.30
N GLU A 41 -0.15 5.24 6.09
CA GLU A 41 -0.46 4.65 7.39
C GLU A 41 -0.76 3.15 7.29
N ASN A 42 -1.30 2.71 6.15
CA ASN A 42 -1.62 1.31 5.89
C ASN A 42 -0.42 0.52 5.34
N PHE A 43 0.78 1.11 5.30
CA PHE A 43 2.00 0.42 4.89
C PHE A 43 3.05 0.44 6.00
N LEU A 44 3.17 -0.69 6.69
CA LEU A 44 4.07 -0.83 7.84
C LEU A 44 5.28 -1.72 7.51
N PHE A 45 6.44 -1.31 8.02
CA PHE A 45 7.60 -2.20 8.04
C PHE A 45 7.39 -3.29 9.10
N ALA A 46 7.59 -4.55 8.73
CA ALA A 46 7.40 -5.70 9.62
C ALA A 46 8.24 -5.65 10.92
N ASN A 47 9.36 -4.92 10.93
CA ASN A 47 10.20 -4.68 12.10
C ASN A 47 11.04 -3.41 11.94
N LYS A 48 11.96 -3.14 12.89
CA LYS A 48 12.82 -1.94 12.93
C LYS A 48 14.12 -2.04 12.11
N LYS A 49 14.46 -3.20 11.51
CA LYS A 49 15.69 -3.39 10.72
C LYS A 49 15.60 -2.63 9.39
N GLU A 50 16.72 -2.09 8.92
CA GLU A 50 16.75 -1.27 7.69
C GLU A 50 16.15 -1.98 6.48
N ASN A 51 16.45 -3.27 6.32
CA ASN A 51 15.94 -4.13 5.25
C ASN A 51 14.58 -4.81 5.55
N SER A 52 13.84 -4.33 6.55
CA SER A 52 12.53 -4.88 6.88
C SER A 52 11.60 -4.81 5.66
N PRO A 53 10.82 -5.87 5.37
CA PRO A 53 9.81 -5.80 4.33
C PRO A 53 8.70 -4.81 4.72
N LEU A 54 8.19 -4.10 3.71
CA LEU A 54 6.99 -3.27 3.81
C LEU A 54 5.75 -4.16 3.60
N LYS A 55 4.71 -3.97 4.40
CA LYS A 55 3.48 -4.76 4.37
C LYS A 55 2.27 -3.84 4.32
N ALA A 56 1.30 -4.15 3.46
CA ALA A 56 -0.03 -3.55 3.57
C ALA A 56 -0.76 -4.12 4.79
N ILE A 57 -1.50 -3.27 5.47
CA ILE A 57 -2.37 -3.58 6.59
C ILE A 57 -3.75 -2.96 6.36
N ASP A 58 -4.71 -3.35 7.19
CA ASP A 58 -6.07 -2.82 7.17
C ASP A 58 -6.85 -3.07 5.87
N PHE A 59 -7.32 -4.30 5.74
CA PHE A 59 -8.22 -4.72 4.67
C PHE A 59 -9.70 -4.51 5.06
N GLY A 60 -9.99 -3.67 6.05
CA GLY A 60 -11.36 -3.47 6.56
C GLY A 60 -12.33 -2.91 5.52
N LEU A 61 -11.81 -2.10 4.59
CA LEU A 61 -12.57 -1.62 3.42
C LEU A 61 -12.38 -2.50 2.20
N SER A 62 -11.61 -3.58 2.24
CA SER A 62 -11.33 -4.37 1.04
C SER A 62 -12.53 -5.19 0.57
N ILE A 63 -12.58 -5.44 -0.73
CA ILE A 63 -13.61 -6.29 -1.36
C ILE A 63 -13.00 -7.23 -2.38
N PHE A 64 -13.71 -8.31 -2.66
CA PHE A 64 -13.44 -9.13 -3.83
C PHE A 64 -14.07 -8.50 -5.07
N PHE A 65 -13.44 -8.68 -6.22
CA PHE A 65 -13.96 -8.24 -7.51
C PHE A 65 -13.74 -9.28 -8.59
N LYS A 66 -14.54 -9.21 -9.65
CA LYS A 66 -14.33 -9.93 -10.91
C LYS A 66 -13.95 -8.97 -12.03
N PRO A 67 -13.18 -9.41 -13.05
CA PRO A 67 -12.91 -8.58 -14.21
C PRO A 67 -14.20 -8.05 -14.86
N GLY A 68 -14.26 -6.73 -15.07
CA GLY A 68 -15.42 -6.05 -15.66
C GLY A 68 -16.47 -5.55 -14.65
N GLU A 69 -16.32 -5.88 -13.37
CA GLU A 69 -17.19 -5.36 -12.31
C GLU A 69 -16.93 -3.86 -12.06
N LYS A 70 -18.01 -3.10 -11.85
CA LYS A 70 -17.96 -1.65 -11.61
C LYS A 70 -18.45 -1.34 -10.21
N PHE A 71 -17.75 -0.45 -9.54
CA PHE A 71 -18.07 0.02 -8.19
C PHE A 71 -18.37 1.52 -8.23
N SER A 72 -19.46 1.95 -7.58
CA SER A 72 -19.88 3.35 -7.51
C SER A 72 -19.94 3.90 -6.09
N GLU A 73 -19.55 3.10 -5.10
CA GLU A 73 -19.49 3.50 -3.70
C GLU A 73 -18.34 4.49 -3.49
N ILE A 74 -18.58 5.53 -2.70
CA ILE A 74 -17.52 6.43 -2.22
C ILE A 74 -16.94 5.78 -0.98
N VAL A 75 -15.68 5.35 -1.07
CA VAL A 75 -14.94 4.68 0.00
C VAL A 75 -13.50 5.17 0.05
N GLY A 76 -12.87 5.04 1.21
CA GLY A 76 -11.53 5.51 1.49
C GLY A 76 -11.51 6.39 2.72
N SER A 77 -10.33 6.91 3.05
CA SER A 77 -10.14 7.88 4.12
C SER A 77 -10.46 9.31 3.66
N PRO A 78 -10.90 10.21 4.57
CA PRO A 78 -11.14 11.62 4.28
C PRO A 78 -9.91 12.38 3.76
#